data_AF-A0A8T4VEQ5-F1
#
_entry.id   AF-A0A8T4VEQ5-F1
#
_cell.length_a   1.000
_cell.length_b   1.000
_cell.length_c   1.000
_cell.angle_alpha   90.00
_cell.angle_beta   90.00
_cell.angle_gamma   90.00
#
_symmetry.space_group_name_H-M   'P 1'
#
loop_
_entity.id
_entity.type
_entity.pdbx_description
1 polymer ?
#
loop_
_entity_poly.entity_id
_entity_poly.type
_entity_poly.pdbx_seq_one_letter_code
_entity_poly.pdbx_strand_id
1 'polypeptide(L)'
;NEIRIFHKNGTITVNENTDYKKFTRKVKLPYTLKPKELVLGITKEKIQLPNNICGHLQGRSRFSRLGLMVHMTASFIQPGIDNKQVLEIMNGGELPLKLTSGLKICQLLFDRCEGKATYKGKFKKQEL
;
A
#
# COMPACT_ATOMS: atom_id res chain seq x y z
N ASN A 1 8.93 3.37 -10.15
CA ASN A 1 8.34 4.31 -11.13
C ASN A 1 7.06 3.79 -11.77
N GLU A 2 6.47 2.73 -11.23
CA GLU A 2 5.25 2.13 -11.76
C GLU A 2 4.25 1.95 -10.63
N ILE A 3 2.98 1.94 -10.99
CA ILE A 3 1.86 1.56 -10.13
C ILE A 3 1.03 0.51 -10.85
N ARG A 4 0.16 -0.22 -10.15
CA ARG A 4 -0.86 -1.05 -10.78
C ARG A 4 -2.22 -0.38 -10.74
N ILE A 5 -2.93 -0.45 -11.85
CA ILE A 5 -4.32 0.03 -11.95
C ILE A 5 -5.25 -1.16 -12.19
N PHE A 6 -6.46 -1.10 -11.66
CA PHE A 6 -7.46 -2.15 -11.82
C PHE A 6 -8.13 -2.10 -13.20
N HIS A 7 -8.47 -3.26 -13.74
CA HIS A 7 -9.40 -3.36 -14.87
C HIS A 7 -10.80 -2.91 -14.43
N LYS A 8 -11.56 -2.27 -15.32
CA LYS A 8 -12.86 -1.67 -15.00
C LYS A 8 -14.07 -2.58 -15.27
N ASN A 9 -13.82 -3.79 -15.77
CA ASN A 9 -14.86 -4.74 -16.15
C ASN A 9 -14.62 -6.07 -15.44
N GLY A 10 -15.72 -6.73 -15.07
CA GLY A 10 -15.71 -8.05 -14.42
C GLY A 10 -15.97 -8.01 -12.92
N THR A 11 -16.03 -9.20 -12.32
CA THR A 11 -16.27 -9.41 -10.89
C THR A 11 -15.07 -10.14 -10.29
N ILE A 12 -14.65 -9.71 -9.10
CA ILE A 12 -13.59 -10.38 -8.34
C ILE A 12 -14.25 -11.27 -7.30
N THR A 13 -14.08 -12.59 -7.42
CA THR A 13 -14.37 -13.50 -6.32
C THR A 13 -13.27 -13.36 -5.27
N VAL A 14 -13.65 -13.05 -4.04
CA VAL A 14 -12.72 -12.89 -2.92
C VAL A 14 -12.54 -14.24 -2.22
N ASN A 15 -11.30 -14.72 -2.18
CA ASN A 15 -10.85 -15.89 -1.39
C ASN A 15 -9.34 -15.78 -1.11
N GLU A 16 -8.78 -16.71 -0.34
CA GLU A 16 -7.38 -16.72 0.09
C GLU A 16 -6.38 -16.82 -1.07
N ASN A 17 -6.83 -17.37 -2.20
CA ASN A 17 -6.01 -17.60 -3.39
C ASN A 17 -6.19 -16.52 -4.46
N THR A 18 -7.09 -15.55 -4.25
CA THR A 18 -7.31 -14.45 -5.19
C THR A 18 -6.02 -13.63 -5.33
N ASP A 19 -5.52 -13.54 -6.57
CA ASP A 19 -4.33 -12.76 -6.91
C ASP A 19 -4.73 -11.46 -7.61
N TYR A 20 -4.51 -10.33 -6.93
CA TYR A 20 -4.78 -9.00 -7.46
C TYR A 20 -4.06 -8.73 -8.78
N LYS A 21 -2.94 -9.42 -9.06
CA LYS A 21 -2.18 -9.25 -10.30
C LYS A 21 -2.98 -9.66 -11.54
N LYS A 22 -3.96 -10.55 -11.40
CA LYS A 22 -4.86 -10.97 -12.49
C LYS A 22 -5.86 -9.88 -12.89
N PHE A 23 -6.14 -8.94 -11.98
CA PHE A 23 -7.15 -7.88 -12.16
C PHE A 23 -6.53 -6.50 -12.35
N THR A 24 -5.20 -6.45 -12.47
CA THR A 24 -4.46 -5.19 -12.48
C THR A 24 -3.32 -5.23 -13.49
N ARG A 25 -2.99 -4.08 -14.06
CA ARG A 25 -1.84 -3.92 -14.97
C ARG A 25 -0.92 -2.80 -14.51
N LYS A 26 0.37 -2.91 -14.81
CA LYS A 26 1.36 -1.87 -14.51
C LYS A 26 1.22 -0.69 -15.46
N VAL A 27 1.42 0.51 -14.93
CA VAL A 27 1.55 1.76 -15.69
C VAL A 27 2.65 2.62 -15.08
N LYS A 28 3.29 3.45 -15.90
CA LYS A 28 4.33 4.38 -15.44
C LYS A 28 3.71 5.61 -14.79
N LEU A 29 4.43 6.17 -13.81
CA LEU A 29 4.14 7.49 -13.26
C LEU A 29 4.72 8.60 -14.17
N PRO A 30 4.15 9.82 -14.20
CA PRO A 30 3.02 10.27 -13.38
C PRO A 30 1.68 9.65 -13.81
N TYR A 31 0.77 9.50 -12.85
CA TYR A 31 -0.57 8.98 -13.09
C TYR A 31 -1.61 9.91 -12.48
N THR A 32 -2.66 10.24 -13.24
CA THR A 32 -3.78 11.03 -12.73
C THR A 32 -4.80 10.11 -12.10
N LEU A 33 -4.83 10.08 -10.76
CA LEU A 33 -5.77 9.31 -9.95
C LEU A 33 -7.11 10.03 -9.86
N LYS A 34 -8.14 9.49 -10.52
CA LYS A 34 -9.47 10.07 -10.56
C LYS A 34 -10.20 9.91 -9.22
N PRO A 35 -11.21 10.75 -8.93
CA PRO A 35 -12.12 10.52 -7.81
C PRO A 35 -12.63 9.07 -7.77
N LYS A 36 -12.65 8.48 -6.58
CA LYS A 36 -13.08 7.10 -6.28
C LYS A 36 -12.23 6.02 -6.95
N GLU A 37 -11.08 6.37 -7.53
CA GLU A 37 -10.16 5.41 -8.13
C GLU A 37 -9.17 4.86 -7.09
N LEU A 38 -8.92 3.55 -7.16
CA LEU A 38 -7.92 2.83 -6.39
C LEU A 38 -6.79 2.35 -7.30
N VAL A 39 -5.55 2.55 -6.86
CA VAL A 39 -4.35 2.01 -7.50
C VAL A 39 -3.43 1.39 -6.45
N LEU A 40 -2.57 0.46 -6.88
CA LEU A 40 -1.57 -0.15 -6.00
C LEU A 40 -0.20 0.48 -6.26
N GLY A 41 0.40 1.03 -5.22
CA GLY A 41 1.77 1.51 -5.19
C GLY A 41 2.66 0.62 -4.32
N ILE A 42 3.96 0.93 -4.28
CA ILE A 42 4.89 0.30 -3.34
C ILE A 42 5.90 1.34 -2.85
N THR A 43 6.29 1.26 -1.59
CA THR A 43 7.34 2.12 -1.02
C THR A 43 8.65 1.95 -1.77
N LYS A 44 9.46 3.01 -1.82
CA LYS A 44 10.84 2.90 -2.31
C LYS A 44 11.69 2.16 -1.28
N GLU A 45 11.44 2.48 -0.02
CA GLU A 45 12.08 1.96 1.19
C GLU A 45 11.67 0.50 1.43
N LYS A 46 12.67 -0.33 1.78
CA LYS A 46 12.46 -1.65 2.37
C LYS A 46 12.45 -1.47 3.89
N ILE A 47 11.47 -2.06 4.56
CA ILE A 47 11.33 -2.01 6.01
C ILE A 47 11.74 -3.36 6.58
N GLN A 48 12.73 -3.34 7.48
CA GLN A 48 13.14 -4.49 8.26
C GLN A 48 12.89 -4.19 9.73
N LEU A 49 12.06 -5.00 10.39
CA LEU A 49 11.76 -4.85 11.82
C LEU A 49 12.32 -6.04 12.61
N PRO A 50 12.78 -5.82 13.86
CA PRO A 50 13.09 -6.92 14.76
C PRO A 50 11.82 -7.67 15.17
N ASN A 51 12.00 -8.83 15.81
CA ASN A 51 10.91 -9.76 16.13
C ASN A 51 9.95 -9.25 17.24
N ASN A 52 10.25 -8.11 17.86
CA ASN A 52 9.50 -7.53 18.97
C ASN A 52 9.00 -6.10 18.70
N ILE A 53 9.06 -5.64 17.45
CA ILE A 53 8.53 -4.36 17.02
C ILE A 53 7.54 -4.62 15.89
N CYS A 54 6.34 -4.07 16.01
CA CYS A 54 5.42 -3.95 14.88
C CYS A 54 5.36 -2.48 14.45
N GLY A 55 4.65 -2.23 13.35
CA GLY A 55 4.37 -0.86 12.94
C GLY A 55 3.02 -0.72 12.28
N HIS A 56 2.67 0.53 11.99
CA HIS A 56 1.44 0.90 11.33
C HIS A 56 1.73 1.92 10.23
N LEU A 57 1.29 1.61 9.01
CA LEU A 57 1.34 2.52 7.88
C LEU A 57 0.23 3.56 8.00
N GLN A 58 0.61 4.84 7.97
CA GLN A 58 -0.30 5.96 8.10
C GLN A 58 -0.19 6.92 6.92
N GLY A 59 -1.33 7.51 6.55
CA GLY A 59 -1.36 8.66 5.66
C GLY A 59 -0.70 9.88 6.31
N ARG A 60 -0.32 10.85 5.49
CA ARG A 60 0.11 12.17 5.98
C ARG A 60 -1.08 13.12 5.96
N SER A 61 -1.30 13.84 7.07
CA SER A 61 -2.46 14.74 7.21
C SER A 61 -2.61 15.72 6.04
N ARG A 62 -1.50 16.23 5.50
CA ARG A 62 -1.51 17.12 4.32
C ARG A 62 -2.15 16.53 3.07
N PHE A 63 -2.11 15.20 2.90
CA PHE A 63 -2.68 14.52 1.74
C PHE A 63 -4.05 13.94 2.05
N SER A 64 -4.31 13.50 3.29
CA SER A 64 -5.65 13.07 3.70
C SER A 64 -6.67 14.22 3.61
N ARG A 65 -6.25 15.47 3.87
CA ARG A 65 -7.06 16.68 3.64
C ARG A 65 -7.38 16.94 2.15
N LEU A 66 -6.70 16.27 1.22
CA LEU A 66 -6.97 16.29 -0.21
C LEU A 66 -7.74 15.04 -0.67
N GLY A 67 -8.18 14.19 0.27
CA GLY A 67 -8.87 12.93 -0.03
C GLY A 67 -7.93 11.75 -0.36
N LEU A 68 -6.61 11.91 -0.25
CA LEU A 68 -5.68 10.81 -0.56
C LEU A 68 -5.55 9.84 0.62
N MET A 69 -5.95 8.59 0.40
CA MET A 69 -5.73 7.45 1.28
C MET A 69 -4.54 6.63 0.75
N VAL A 70 -3.80 5.96 1.65
CA VAL A 70 -2.57 5.21 1.30
C VAL A 70 -2.60 3.74 1.75
N HIS A 71 -3.63 3.35 2.48
CA HIS A 71 -3.96 1.97 2.80
C HIS A 71 -5.47 1.82 2.86
N MET A 72 -5.96 0.59 2.67
CA MET A 72 -7.37 0.25 2.81
C MET A 72 -7.48 -0.85 3.87
N THR A 73 -7.92 -0.49 5.08
CA THR A 73 -8.13 -1.37 6.26
C THR A 73 -6.92 -2.16 6.79
N ALA A 74 -5.83 -2.30 6.05
CA ALA A 74 -4.66 -3.10 6.40
C ALA A 74 -3.39 -2.25 6.58
N SER A 75 -3.29 -1.52 7.70
CA SER A 75 -2.12 -0.70 8.02
C SER A 75 -1.00 -1.45 8.76
N PHE A 76 -1.27 -2.65 9.28
CA PHE A 76 -0.38 -3.34 10.19
C PHE A 76 0.87 -3.92 9.50
N ILE A 77 2.03 -3.59 10.05
CA ILE A 77 3.35 -4.08 9.66
C ILE A 77 3.82 -5.05 10.74
N GLN A 78 3.96 -6.32 10.36
CA GLN A 78 4.21 -7.41 11.30
C GLN A 78 5.64 -7.42 11.84
N PRO A 79 5.87 -7.94 13.07
CA PRO A 79 7.22 -8.15 13.58
C PRO A 79 8.04 -9.11 12.73
N GLY A 80 9.35 -8.84 12.64
CA GLY A 80 10.27 -9.62 11.81
C GLY A 80 10.01 -9.48 10.29
N ILE A 81 9.27 -8.46 9.86
CA ILE A 81 9.10 -8.17 8.42
C ILE A 81 10.45 -7.75 7.82
N ASP A 82 10.64 -8.07 6.54
CA ASP A 82 11.80 -7.64 5.75
C ASP A 82 11.41 -7.50 4.28
N ASN A 83 10.58 -6.50 3.96
CA ASN A 83 10.08 -6.26 2.61
C ASN A 83 9.72 -4.78 2.37
N LYS A 84 9.34 -4.45 1.14
CA LYS A 84 8.72 -3.17 0.81
C LYS A 84 7.21 -3.26 1.11
N GLN A 85 6.60 -2.11 1.42
CA GLN A 85 5.17 -2.05 1.73
C GLN A 85 4.38 -1.67 0.49
N VAL A 86 3.42 -2.52 0.10
CA VAL A 86 2.41 -2.17 -0.90
C VAL A 86 1.45 -1.15 -0.29
N LEU A 87 0.98 -0.22 -1.13
CA LEU A 87 0.08 0.87 -0.75
C LEU A 87 -1.22 0.74 -1.55
N GLU A 88 -2.36 0.72 -0.87
CA GLU A 88 -3.67 0.91 -1.51
C GLU A 88 -3.96 2.41 -1.61
N ILE A 89 -3.56 3.03 -2.71
CA ILE A 89 -3.68 4.47 -2.92
C ILE A 89 -5.03 4.78 -3.53
N MET A 90 -5.91 5.42 -2.77
CA MET A 90 -7.25 5.79 -3.21
C MET A 90 -7.46 7.30 -3.14
N ASN A 91 -8.17 7.84 -4.14
CA ASN A 91 -8.66 9.20 -4.11
C ASN A 91 -10.12 9.20 -3.63
N GLY A 92 -10.33 9.53 -2.36
CA GLY A 92 -11.65 9.77 -1.79
C GLY A 92 -12.14 11.21 -1.91
N GLY A 93 -11.39 12.10 -2.58
CA GLY A 93 -11.78 13.48 -2.84
C GLY A 93 -12.48 13.67 -4.18
N GLU A 94 -12.85 14.91 -4.48
CA GLU A 94 -13.65 15.28 -5.67
C GLU A 94 -12.79 15.68 -6.88
N LEU A 95 -11.51 16.02 -6.67
CA LEU A 95 -10.62 16.45 -7.74
C LEU A 95 -9.60 15.36 -8.10
N PRO A 96 -9.21 15.22 -9.38
CA PRO A 96 -8.13 14.32 -9.76
C PRO A 96 -6.80 14.67 -9.08
N LEU A 97 -6.07 13.65 -8.60
CA LEU A 97 -4.78 13.81 -7.94
C LEU A 97 -3.66 13.29 -8.85
N LYS A 98 -2.66 14.11 -9.15
CA LYS A 98 -1.50 13.69 -9.95
C LYS A 98 -0.47 13.00 -9.06
N LEU A 99 -0.39 11.68 -9.14
CA LEU A 99 0.63 10.88 -8.46
C LEU A 99 1.97 10.98 -9.20
N THR A 100 3.04 11.17 -8.44
CA THR A 100 4.42 11.23 -8.93
C THR A 100 5.31 10.32 -8.09
N SER A 101 6.40 9.83 -8.66
CA SER A 101 7.34 8.98 -7.93
C SER A 101 8.23 9.81 -7.00
N GLY A 102 8.68 9.22 -5.90
CA GLY A 102 9.55 9.89 -4.91
C GLY A 102 8.81 10.80 -3.92
N LEU A 103 7.48 10.92 -4.03
CA LEU A 103 6.67 11.61 -3.03
C LEU A 103 6.77 10.85 -1.69
N LYS A 104 7.11 11.57 -0.61
CA LYS A 104 6.99 11.07 0.78
C LYS A 104 5.51 10.89 1.12
N ILE A 105 4.87 9.83 0.64
CA ILE A 105 3.40 9.71 0.59
C ILE A 105 2.77 9.28 1.92
N CYS A 106 3.45 8.42 2.68
CA CYS A 106 3.01 7.86 3.95
C CYS A 106 4.06 8.08 5.05
N GLN A 107 3.73 7.67 6.26
CA GLN A 107 4.60 7.63 7.44
C GLN A 107 4.33 6.33 8.22
N LEU A 108 5.25 5.94 9.09
CA LEU A 108 5.12 4.74 9.92
C LEU A 108 5.09 5.13 11.40
N LEU A 109 4.22 4.49 12.17
CA LEU A 109 4.29 4.44 13.63
C LEU A 109 4.83 3.07 14.03
N PHE A 110 5.55 2.99 15.14
CA PHE A 110 6.14 1.75 15.64
C PHE A 110 5.74 1.51 17.08
N ASP A 111 5.38 0.27 17.38
CA ASP A 111 4.96 -0.17 18.70
C ASP A 111 5.80 -1.35 19.17
N ARG A 112 6.02 -1.45 20.47
CA ARG A 112 6.70 -2.58 21.09
C ARG A 112 5.70 -3.71 21.30
N CYS A 113 6.06 -4.92 20.89
CA CYS A 113 5.25 -6.11 21.14
C CYS A 113 5.63 -6.75 22.47
N GLU A 114 4.64 -7.30 23.16
CA GLU A 114 4.88 -8.34 24.16
C GLU A 114 5.18 -9.66 23.45
N GLY A 115 6.31 -10.29 23.80
CA GLY A 115 6.79 -11.50 23.15
C GLY A 115 7.54 -11.25 21.83
N LYS A 116 7.63 -12.30 21.00
CA LYS A 116 8.36 -12.29 19.73
C LYS A 116 7.57 -12.98 18.64
N ALA A 117 7.54 -12.39 17.44
CA ALA A 117 6.99 -13.00 16.24
C ALA A 117 7.91 -12.75 15.04
N THR A 118 7.78 -13.57 14.00
CA THR A 118 8.48 -13.36 12.73
C THR A 118 7.52 -13.57 11.59
N TYR A 119 7.42 -12.60 10.70
CA TYR A 119 6.58 -12.70 9.53
C TYR A 119 7.01 -13.86 8.61
N LYS A 120 6.08 -14.79 8.38
CA LYS A 120 6.22 -15.95 7.48
C LYS A 120 5.13 -16.00 6.40
N GLY A 121 4.38 -14.92 6.24
CA GLY A 121 3.25 -14.89 5.30
C GLY A 121 3.64 -14.76 3.83
N LYS A 122 2.63 -14.81 2.97
CA LYS A 122 2.71 -14.82 1.49
C LYS A 122 3.56 -13.70 0.90
N PHE A 123 3.59 -12.53 1.53
CA PHE A 123 4.19 -11.31 0.97
C PHE A 123 5.63 -11.06 1.43
N LYS A 124 6.32 -12.08 1.99
CA LYS A 124 7.70 -11.95 2.49
C LYS A 124 8.69 -11.41 1.43
N LYS A 125 8.48 -11.73 0.16
CA LYS A 125 9.27 -11.23 -0.97
C LYS A 125 8.42 -10.44 -1.96
N GLN A 126 7.47 -9.63 -1.47
CA GLN A 126 6.55 -8.93 -2.36
C GLN A 126 7.24 -7.87 -3.22
N GLU A 127 6.81 -7.86 -4.48
CA GLU A 127 7.07 -6.82 -5.45
C GLU A 127 5.75 -6.43 -6.11
N LEU A 128 5.67 -5.18 -6.57
CA LEU A 128 4.49 -4.63 -7.22
C LEU A 128 4.29 -5.22 -8.61
#